data_AF-A0A9E8ZEV4-F1
#
_entry.id   AF-A0A9E8ZEV4-F1
#
_cell.length_a   1.000
_cell.length_b   1.000
_cell.length_c   1.000
_cell.angle_alpha   90.00
_cell.angle_beta   90.00
_cell.angle_gamma   90.00
#
_symmetry.space_group_name_H-M   'P 1'
#
loop_
_entity.id
_entity.type
_entity.pdbx_description
1 polymer ?
#
loop_
_entity_poly.entity_id
_entity_poly.type
_entity_poly.pdbx_seq_one_letter_code
_entity_poly.pdbx_strand_id
1 'polypeptide(L)'
;MQGTWAFQSFLMLPSETEWAAPPGTSVSARKWAKGTLAILSSTDDEFSGELTFSETVKLNVKGKILPATDDTPAVLDAIGEATDGPAKGAIYKIRGWSNPLTSEQVNPSQIQGSVLAVRGTDSKPEIELGGMPIGTIGAFILNLV
;
A
#
# COMPACT_ATOMS: atom_id res chain seq x y z
N MET A 1 -13.02 -7.03 7.52
CA MET A 1 -12.45 -5.74 7.03
C MET A 1 -13.22 -5.16 5.83
N GLN A 2 -14.50 -5.52 5.62
CA GLN A 2 -15.24 -5.03 4.46
C GLN A 2 -15.42 -3.51 4.51
N GLY A 3 -15.29 -2.83 3.36
CA GLY A 3 -15.43 -1.38 3.28
C GLY A 3 -14.50 -0.73 2.25
N THR A 4 -14.51 0.60 2.27
CA THR A 4 -13.73 1.46 1.39
C THR A 4 -12.62 2.13 2.18
N TRP A 5 -11.40 2.10 1.67
CA TRP A 5 -10.21 2.58 2.37
C TRP A 5 -9.46 3.59 1.51
N ALA A 6 -9.13 4.74 2.08
CA ALA A 6 -8.24 5.71 1.44
C ALA A 6 -6.79 5.21 1.51
N PHE A 7 -6.17 5.02 0.34
CA PHE A 7 -4.78 4.58 0.19
C PHE A 7 -3.87 5.78 -0.11
N GLN A 8 -2.75 5.86 0.59
CA GLN A 8 -1.63 6.75 0.23
C GLN A 8 -0.32 6.01 0.39
N SER A 9 0.57 6.12 -0.60
CA SER A 9 1.94 5.64 -0.52
C SER A 9 2.94 6.78 -0.61
N PHE A 10 4.11 6.54 -0.04
CA PHE A 10 5.20 7.48 0.06
C PHE A 10 6.50 6.78 -0.32
N LEU A 11 7.31 7.47 -1.09
CA LEU A 11 8.63 7.02 -1.47
C LEU A 11 9.67 7.69 -0.57
N MET A 12 10.55 6.89 0.01
CA MET A 12 11.70 7.39 0.77
C MET A 12 12.91 7.43 -0.16
N LEU A 13 13.44 8.63 -0.41
CA LEU A 13 14.66 8.86 -1.18
C LEU A 13 15.60 9.70 -0.33
N PRO A 14 16.26 9.12 0.69
CA PRO A 14 17.21 9.86 1.50
C PRO A 14 18.34 10.40 0.62
N SER A 15 18.66 11.67 0.80
CA SER A 15 19.93 12.26 0.37
C SER A 15 21.10 11.58 1.08
N GLU A 16 22.32 11.73 0.55
CA GLU A 16 23.53 11.23 1.22
C GLU A 16 23.66 11.76 2.65
N THR A 17 23.28 13.02 2.87
CA THR A 17 23.27 13.65 4.20
C THR A 17 22.26 12.98 5.13
N GLU A 18 21.04 12.70 4.66
CA GLU A 18 20.01 12.01 5.46
C GLU A 18 20.41 10.56 5.74
N TRP A 19 21.08 9.90 4.80
CA TRP A 19 21.57 8.53 4.95
C TRP A 19 22.72 8.42 5.96
N ALA A 20 23.61 9.41 5.99
CA ALA A 20 24.74 9.46 6.93
C ALA A 20 24.34 9.93 8.34
N ALA A 21 23.13 10.48 8.50
CA ALA A 21 22.67 11.00 9.78
C ALA A 21 22.39 9.88 10.80
N PRO A 22 22.50 10.16 12.12
CA PRO A 22 22.21 9.17 13.15
C PRO A 22 20.76 8.65 13.08
N PRO A 23 20.50 7.42 13.57
CA PRO A 23 19.15 6.89 13.70
C PRO A 23 18.21 7.84 14.46
N GLY A 24 16.95 7.92 14.02
CA GLY A 24 15.95 8.86 14.55
C GLY A 24 15.93 10.22 13.83
N THR A 25 16.90 10.50 12.95
CA THR A 25 16.83 11.65 12.05
C THR A 25 15.70 11.47 11.04
N SER A 26 14.95 12.53 10.78
CA SER A 26 13.90 12.52 9.76
C SER A 26 14.49 12.37 8.36
N VAL A 27 13.80 11.61 7.51
CA VAL A 27 14.12 11.45 6.10
C VAL A 27 12.99 12.04 5.26
N SER A 28 13.35 12.76 4.20
CA SER A 28 12.40 13.29 3.24
C SER A 28 11.67 12.17 2.51
N ALA A 29 10.34 12.24 2.51
CA ALA A 29 9.48 11.32 1.75
C ALA A 29 8.63 12.08 0.73
N ARG A 30 8.55 11.57 -0.49
CA ARG A 30 7.68 12.10 -1.55
C ARG A 30 6.40 11.29 -1.61
N LYS A 31 5.25 11.96 -1.70
CA LYS A 31 3.99 11.26 -2.02
C LYS A 31 4.15 10.52 -3.34
N TRP A 32 3.89 9.22 -3.32
CA TRP A 32 4.08 8.34 -4.47
C TRP A 32 2.75 8.12 -5.19
N ALA A 33 1.74 7.63 -4.49
CA ALA A 33 0.41 7.42 -5.07
C ALA A 33 -0.68 7.70 -4.04
N LYS A 34 -1.87 8.03 -4.54
CA LYS A 34 -3.10 8.16 -3.75
C LYS A 34 -4.24 7.49 -4.49
N GLY A 35 -5.03 6.70 -3.79
CA GLY A 35 -6.16 5.98 -4.36
C GLY A 35 -7.15 5.54 -3.31
N THR A 36 -8.05 4.64 -3.72
CA THR A 36 -9.09 4.07 -2.89
C THR A 36 -9.10 2.56 -3.07
N LEU A 37 -8.97 1.81 -1.99
CA LEU A 37 -9.14 0.36 -1.94
C LEU A 37 -10.57 0.02 -1.53
N ALA A 38 -11.34 -0.57 -2.43
CA ALA A 38 -12.65 -1.14 -2.12
C ALA A 38 -12.51 -2.66 -1.92
N ILE A 39 -12.82 -3.17 -0.73
CA ILE A 39 -12.86 -4.61 -0.45
C ILE A 39 -14.24 -5.14 -0.83
N LEU A 40 -14.29 -5.92 -1.92
CA LEU A 40 -15.52 -6.39 -2.57
C LEU A 40 -16.00 -7.72 -1.99
N SER A 41 -15.07 -8.59 -1.61
CA SER A 41 -15.36 -9.88 -0.96
C SER A 41 -14.35 -10.14 0.15
N SER A 42 -14.80 -10.79 1.21
CA SER A 42 -13.97 -11.25 2.32
C SER A 42 -14.55 -12.56 2.83
N THR A 43 -13.70 -13.58 2.98
CA THR A 43 -14.07 -14.89 3.51
C THR A 43 -12.95 -15.35 4.40
N ASP A 44 -13.27 -15.63 5.66
CA ASP A 44 -12.29 -15.93 6.71
C ASP A 44 -11.19 -14.85 6.76
N ASP A 45 -9.95 -15.26 6.55
CA ASP A 45 -8.77 -14.39 6.54
C ASP A 45 -8.41 -13.87 5.14
N GLU A 46 -9.17 -14.22 4.10
CA GLU A 46 -8.89 -13.80 2.72
C GLU A 46 -9.82 -12.68 2.25
N PHE A 47 -9.33 -11.85 1.33
CA PHE A 47 -10.14 -10.80 0.70
C PHE A 47 -9.76 -10.58 -0.76
N SER A 48 -10.73 -10.05 -1.50
CA SER A 48 -10.53 -9.50 -2.83
C SER A 48 -11.14 -8.11 -2.95
N GLY A 49 -10.53 -7.26 -3.77
CA GLY A 49 -10.92 -5.87 -3.91
C GLY A 49 -10.34 -5.20 -5.15
N GLU A 50 -10.57 -3.90 -5.26
CA GLU A 50 -10.03 -3.03 -6.32
C GLU A 50 -9.33 -1.83 -5.67
N LEU A 51 -8.06 -1.59 -6.03
CA LEU A 51 -7.33 -0.37 -5.66
C LEU A 51 -7.30 0.58 -6.86
N THR A 52 -8.02 1.70 -6.74
CA THR A 52 -8.24 2.66 -7.82
C THR A 52 -7.51 3.96 -7.53
N PHE A 53 -6.61 4.35 -8.43
CA PHE A 53 -5.85 5.60 -8.34
C PHE A 53 -6.48 6.71 -9.20
N SER A 54 -7.08 6.33 -10.32
CA SER A 54 -7.84 7.18 -11.23
C SER A 54 -8.83 6.31 -12.01
N GLU A 55 -9.68 6.91 -12.84
CA GLU A 55 -10.65 6.17 -13.69
C GLU A 55 -9.98 5.13 -14.60
N THR A 56 -8.74 5.37 -15.02
CA THR A 56 -7.99 4.53 -15.96
C THR A 56 -6.87 3.71 -15.31
N VAL A 57 -6.64 3.86 -14.00
CA VAL A 57 -5.56 3.15 -13.31
C VAL A 57 -6.08 2.44 -12.07
N LYS A 58 -6.17 1.12 -12.20
CA LYS A 58 -6.78 0.22 -11.21
C LYS A 58 -5.95 -1.04 -11.05
N LEU A 59 -5.94 -1.57 -9.83
CA LEU A 59 -5.36 -2.88 -9.53
C LEU A 59 -6.44 -3.80 -8.96
N ASN A 60 -6.53 -5.02 -9.47
CA ASN A 60 -7.26 -6.10 -8.84
C ASN A 60 -6.44 -6.59 -7.64
N VAL A 61 -6.99 -6.45 -6.44
CA VAL A 61 -6.30 -6.79 -5.19
C VAL A 61 -6.81 -8.12 -4.65
N LYS A 62 -5.87 -9.00 -4.28
CA LYS A 62 -6.14 -10.20 -3.49
C LYS A 62 -5.19 -10.20 -2.31
N GLY A 63 -5.68 -10.57 -1.14
CA GLY A 63 -4.85 -10.58 0.04
C GLY A 63 -5.42 -11.37 1.19
N LYS A 64 -4.68 -11.35 2.29
CA LYS A 64 -5.04 -11.95 3.56
C LYS A 64 -4.90 -10.94 4.69
N ILE A 65 -5.74 -11.09 5.71
CA ILE A 65 -5.67 -10.35 6.95
C ILE A 65 -5.54 -11.38 8.06
N LEU A 66 -4.36 -11.43 8.67
CA LEU A 66 -4.12 -12.28 9.83
C LEU A 66 -4.56 -11.52 11.08
N PRO A 67 -5.43 -12.08 11.93
CA PRO A 67 -5.89 -11.41 13.14
C PRO A 67 -4.73 -11.15 14.12
N ALA A 68 -4.92 -10.18 15.01
CA ALA A 68 -3.98 -9.93 16.09
C ALA A 68 -3.98 -11.10 17.08
N THR A 69 -2.83 -11.32 17.70
CA THR A 69 -2.67 -12.17 18.89
C THR A 69 -2.14 -11.30 20.04
N ASP A 70 -1.97 -11.88 21.23
CA ASP A 70 -1.38 -11.18 22.37
C ASP A 70 0.06 -10.71 22.08
N ASP A 71 0.77 -11.39 21.18
CA ASP A 71 2.18 -11.14 20.88
C ASP A 71 2.39 -10.44 19.51
N THR A 72 1.39 -10.43 18.63
CA THR A 72 1.52 -9.94 17.26
C THR A 72 0.36 -9.06 16.82
N PRO A 73 0.61 -7.88 16.22
CA PRO A 73 -0.46 -7.07 15.64
C PRO A 73 -1.10 -7.76 14.43
N ALA A 74 -2.34 -7.39 14.09
CA ALA A 74 -2.99 -7.91 12.88
C ALA A 74 -2.19 -7.48 11.64
N VAL A 75 -2.04 -8.40 10.69
CA VAL A 75 -1.20 -8.22 9.49
C VAL A 75 -2.07 -8.22 8.25
N LEU A 76 -1.87 -7.24 7.38
CA LEU A 76 -2.39 -7.26 6.01
C LEU A 76 -1.25 -7.68 5.07
N ASP A 77 -1.50 -8.67 4.23
CA ASP A 77 -0.60 -9.09 3.14
C ASP A 77 -1.40 -9.21 1.85
N ALA A 78 -1.11 -8.39 0.85
CA ALA A 78 -1.91 -8.30 -0.36
C ALA A 78 -1.06 -8.06 -1.61
N ILE A 79 -1.60 -8.50 -2.75
CA ILE A 79 -1.04 -8.27 -4.07
C ILE A 79 -2.11 -7.60 -4.92
N GLY A 80 -1.77 -6.43 -5.47
CA GLY A 80 -2.54 -5.73 -6.51
C GLY A 80 -1.93 -5.95 -7.88
N GLU A 81 -2.74 -6.28 -8.88
CA GLU A 81 -2.29 -6.46 -10.27
C GLU A 81 -3.15 -5.63 -11.23
N ALA A 82 -2.53 -4.85 -12.09
CA ALA A 82 -3.18 -4.20 -13.22
C ALA A 82 -3.25 -5.15 -14.41
N THR A 83 -4.45 -5.53 -14.83
CA THR A 83 -4.66 -6.44 -15.96
C THR A 83 -4.92 -5.71 -17.29
N ASP A 84 -5.19 -4.40 -17.23
CA ASP A 84 -5.55 -3.57 -18.36
C ASP A 84 -5.04 -2.12 -18.22
N GLY A 85 -5.33 -1.29 -19.23
CA GLY A 85 -5.02 0.13 -19.21
C GLY A 85 -3.51 0.45 -19.27
N PRO A 86 -3.14 1.71 -18.97
CA PRO A 86 -1.76 2.18 -19.01
C PRO A 86 -0.85 1.55 -17.95
N ALA A 87 -1.43 0.95 -16.91
CA ALA A 87 -0.68 0.27 -15.85
C ALA A 87 -0.58 -1.25 -16.06
N LYS A 88 -1.08 -1.80 -17.18
CA LYS A 88 -1.10 -3.24 -17.43
C LYS A 88 0.24 -3.91 -17.12
N GLY A 89 0.20 -4.98 -16.33
CA GLY A 89 1.36 -5.71 -15.86
C GLY A 89 1.96 -5.18 -14.56
N ALA A 90 1.58 -4.00 -14.06
CA ALA A 90 2.07 -3.51 -12.79
C ALA A 90 1.58 -4.40 -11.63
N ILE A 91 2.51 -4.77 -10.74
CA ILE A 91 2.26 -5.59 -9.55
C ILE A 91 2.67 -4.81 -8.30
N TYR A 92 1.76 -4.69 -7.35
CA TYR A 92 1.97 -4.01 -6.08
C TYR A 92 1.87 -5.04 -4.97
N LYS A 93 2.97 -5.29 -4.25
CA LYS A 93 2.96 -6.10 -3.03
C LYS A 93 2.80 -5.17 -1.84
N ILE A 94 1.73 -5.31 -1.08
CA ILE A 94 1.33 -4.43 0.01
C ILE A 94 1.34 -5.26 1.29
N ARG A 95 2.21 -4.89 2.24
CA ARG A 95 2.25 -5.55 3.55
C ARG A 95 2.24 -4.53 4.67
N GLY A 96 1.29 -4.63 5.57
CA GLY A 96 1.16 -3.69 6.68
C GLY A 96 0.58 -4.31 7.93
N TRP A 97 0.45 -3.48 8.96
CA TRP A 97 -0.02 -3.87 10.28
C TRP A 97 -1.07 -2.87 10.74
N SER A 98 -2.11 -3.37 11.40
CA SER A 98 -3.04 -2.50 12.12
C SER A 98 -2.46 -2.16 13.48
N ASN A 99 -2.40 -0.88 13.81
CA ASN A 99 -2.11 -0.49 15.18
C ASN A 99 -3.39 -0.71 16.02
N PRO A 100 -3.30 -1.37 17.20
CA PRO A 100 -4.44 -1.44 18.09
C PRO A 100 -4.85 -0.02 18.47
N LEU A 101 -6.13 0.31 18.25
CA LEU A 101 -6.69 1.57 18.71
C LEU A 101 -6.66 1.54 20.24
N THR A 102 -5.94 2.48 20.86
CA THR A 102 -6.13 2.73 22.29
C THR A 102 -7.57 3.18 22.52
N SER A 103 -8.16 2.88 23.67
CA SER A 103 -9.55 3.23 24.02
C SER A 103 -9.90 4.73 23.87
N GLU A 104 -8.90 5.60 23.73
CA GLU A 104 -9.05 7.05 23.51
C GLU A 104 -9.07 7.48 22.03
N GLN A 105 -8.78 6.57 21.09
CA GLN A 105 -8.78 6.86 19.65
C GLN A 105 -10.15 6.58 19.03
N VAL A 106 -10.89 7.66 18.76
CA VAL A 106 -12.18 7.67 18.04
C VAL A 106 -12.02 7.42 16.54
N ASN A 107 -10.77 7.38 16.03
CA ASN A 107 -10.50 7.28 14.60
C ASN A 107 -10.59 5.84 14.09
N PRO A 108 -11.04 5.68 12.84
CA PRO A 108 -11.28 4.37 12.25
C PRO A 108 -9.96 3.62 12.04
N SER A 109 -10.03 2.28 12.02
CA SER A 109 -8.89 1.38 11.86
C SER A 109 -7.90 1.89 10.81
N GLN A 110 -6.63 2.03 11.20
CA GLN A 110 -5.55 2.44 10.31
C GLN A 110 -4.58 1.26 10.11
N ILE A 111 -4.15 1.06 8.87
CA ILE A 111 -3.10 0.10 8.52
C ILE A 111 -1.93 0.88 7.92
N GLN A 112 -0.74 0.62 8.43
CA GLN A 112 0.50 1.20 7.91
C GLN A 112 1.46 0.09 7.51
N GLY A 113 2.31 0.33 6.52
CA GLY A 113 3.24 -0.70 6.09
C GLY A 113 4.12 -0.32 4.93
N SER A 114 4.61 -1.34 4.24
CA SER A 114 5.46 -1.22 3.05
C SER A 114 4.71 -1.64 1.79
N VAL A 115 5.00 -0.95 0.69
CA VAL A 115 4.52 -1.29 -0.63
C VAL A 115 5.72 -1.41 -1.58
N LEU A 116 5.80 -2.53 -2.28
CA LEU A 116 6.79 -2.79 -3.32
C LEU A 116 6.08 -2.78 -4.67
N ALA A 117 6.48 -1.88 -5.56
CA ALA A 117 6.05 -1.92 -6.96
C ALA A 117 7.05 -2.73 -7.78
N VAL A 118 6.51 -3.74 -8.46
CA VAL A 118 7.20 -4.56 -9.44
C VAL A 118 6.55 -4.30 -10.79
N ARG A 119 7.36 -4.10 -11.82
CA ARG A 119 6.88 -4.04 -13.20
C ARG A 119 6.69 -5.45 -13.74
N GLY A 120 5.54 -5.72 -14.31
CA GLY A 120 5.35 -6.88 -15.18
C GLY A 120 5.95 -6.64 -16.55
N THR A 121 5.96 -7.69 -17.38
CA THR A 121 6.60 -7.67 -18.71
C THR A 121 6.02 -6.64 -19.67
N ASP A 122 4.77 -6.21 -19.46
CA ASP A 122 4.04 -5.29 -20.33
C ASP A 122 4.06 -3.83 -19.82
N SER A 123 4.81 -3.53 -18.75
CA SER A 123 4.88 -2.21 -18.14
C SER A 123 5.37 -1.12 -19.10
N LYS A 124 4.82 0.09 -18.99
CA LYS A 124 5.27 1.29 -19.73
C LYS A 124 5.80 2.37 -18.76
N PRO A 125 7.09 2.34 -18.40
CA PRO A 125 7.73 3.19 -17.39
C PRO A 125 7.41 4.68 -17.47
N GLU A 126 7.28 5.19 -18.69
CA GLU A 126 7.06 6.59 -19.05
C GLU A 126 5.64 7.10 -18.75
N ILE A 127 4.68 6.19 -18.55
CA ILE A 127 3.26 6.51 -18.24
C ILE A 127 2.77 5.84 -16.95
N GLU A 128 3.58 5.02 -16.30
CA GLU A 128 3.24 4.37 -15.03
C GLU A 128 3.19 5.35 -13.85
N LEU A 129 2.36 5.05 -12.86
CA LEU A 129 2.20 5.83 -11.63
C LEU A 129 3.55 6.10 -10.94
N GLY A 130 4.01 7.35 -11.02
CA GLY A 130 5.16 7.85 -10.28
C GLY A 130 6.53 7.70 -10.96
N GLY A 131 6.62 7.12 -12.17
CA GLY A 131 7.84 7.12 -13.00
C GLY A 131 9.07 6.40 -12.41
N MET A 132 8.88 5.35 -11.61
CA MET A 132 9.94 4.79 -10.75
C MET A 132 10.67 3.56 -11.32
N PRO A 133 11.98 3.38 -11.07
CA PRO A 133 12.71 2.15 -11.42
C PRO A 133 12.11 0.88 -10.80
N ILE A 134 12.33 -0.27 -11.44
CA ILE A 134 11.94 -1.59 -10.94
C ILE A 134 12.55 -1.84 -9.55
N GLY A 135 11.77 -2.40 -8.62
CA GLY A 135 12.26 -2.81 -7.29
C GLY A 135 12.14 -1.73 -6.20
N THR A 136 11.35 -0.68 -6.45
CA THR A 136 11.16 0.42 -5.51
C THR A 136 10.26 0.03 -4.34
N ILE A 137 10.76 0.21 -3.11
CA ILE A 137 10.01 0.01 -1.86
C ILE A 137 9.62 1.38 -1.30
N GLY A 138 8.36 1.53 -0.92
CA GLY A 138 7.83 2.71 -0.23
C GLY A 138 7.05 2.33 1.03
N ALA A 139 6.63 3.34 1.78
CA ALA A 139 5.67 3.19 2.89
C ALA A 139 4.24 3.44 2.39
N PHE A 140 3.23 2.89 3.05
CA PHE A 140 1.83 3.24 2.79
C PHE A 140 1.01 3.40 4.06
N ILE A 141 -0.14 4.05 3.90
CA ILE A 141 -1.19 4.19 4.90
C ILE A 141 -2.54 3.89 4.23
N LEU A 142 -3.34 3.06 4.88
CA LEU A 142 -4.75 2.82 4.59
C LEU A 142 -5.60 3.34 5.75
N ASN A 143 -6.58 4.20 5.45
CA ASN A 143 -7.55 4.68 6.42
C ASN A 143 -8.95 4.27 5.96
N LEU A 144 -9.73 3.65 6.84
CA LEU A 144 -11.13 3.36 6.55
C LEU A 144 -11.92 4.67 6.40
N VAL A 145 -12.78 4.73 5.38
CA VAL A 145 -13.58 5.90 4.98
C VAL A 145 -15.03 5.72 5.36
#